data_AF-A0A520XJW9-F1
#
_entry.id   AF-A0A520XJW9-F1
#
_cell.length_a   1.000
_cell.length_b   1.000
_cell.length_c   1.000
_cell.angle_alpha   90.00
_cell.angle_beta   90.00
_cell.angle_gamma   90.00
#
_symmetry.space_group_name_H-M   'P 1'
#
loop_
_entity.id
_entity.type
_entity.pdbx_description
1 polymer ?
#
loop_
_entity_poly.entity_id
_entity_poly.type
_entity_poly.pdbx_seq_one_letter_code
_entity_poly.pdbx_strand_id
1 'polypeptide(L)'
;MTVDLAAAFGLGPRELVAFTGGGGKTSLLLNLGRQLTGRGDRVLITTTTKLGLDQTDGIEVCWAIDWYEIESALDRGGPVFVLSGSDDHKVLGYEPEVVDDLYRDSSAGYVLVEADGSRRRPLKAPAEHEPVVPDAATIVVVVMGVDAIGRTIFEASHRPARAAELAGRAETDVITPDVAAAVL
;
A
#
# COMPACT_ATOMS: atom_id res chain seq x y z
N MET A 1 -20.29 -6.72 -10.67
CA MET A 1 -20.40 -6.49 -9.22
C MET A 1 -19.10 -5.87 -8.77
N THR A 2 -19.14 -4.66 -8.22
CA THR A 2 -17.99 -4.07 -7.51
C THR A 2 -17.87 -4.78 -6.16
N VAL A 3 -16.69 -5.33 -5.87
CA VAL A 3 -16.41 -5.96 -4.57
C VAL A 3 -16.33 -4.87 -3.51
N ASP A 4 -17.03 -5.06 -2.39
CA ASP A 4 -16.88 -4.22 -1.20
C ASP A 4 -15.56 -4.55 -0.50
N LEU A 5 -14.54 -3.73 -0.74
CA LEU A 5 -13.20 -3.97 -0.20
C LEU A 5 -13.16 -3.78 1.33
N ALA A 6 -13.92 -2.82 1.86
CA ALA A 6 -13.96 -2.57 3.29
C ALA A 6 -14.56 -3.77 4.05
N ALA A 7 -15.63 -4.37 3.51
CA ALA A 7 -16.20 -5.59 4.07
C ALA A 7 -15.25 -6.79 3.90
N ALA A 8 -14.57 -6.91 2.76
CA ALA A 8 -13.62 -8.00 2.49
C ALA A 8 -12.42 -7.98 3.44
N PHE A 9 -11.95 -6.79 3.83
CA PHE A 9 -10.87 -6.62 4.81
C PHE A 9 -11.38 -6.58 6.27
N GLY A 10 -12.69 -6.58 6.48
CA GLY A 10 -13.28 -6.51 7.83
C GLY A 10 -12.98 -5.20 8.56
N LEU A 11 -12.94 -4.08 7.83
CA LEU A 11 -12.61 -2.77 8.41
C LEU A 11 -13.65 -2.35 9.45
N GLY A 12 -13.17 -1.89 10.61
CA GLY A 12 -13.94 -1.19 11.60
C GLY A 12 -14.22 0.27 11.20
N PRO A 13 -14.76 1.09 12.12
CA PRO A 13 -15.13 2.48 11.83
C PRO A 13 -13.92 3.41 11.68
N ARG A 14 -12.73 2.97 12.12
CA ARG A 14 -11.49 3.76 12.02
C ARG A 14 -10.26 2.86 11.93
N GLU A 15 -9.51 2.94 10.83
CA GLU A 15 -8.40 2.00 10.56
C GLU A 15 -7.17 2.70 9.95
N LEU A 16 -5.98 2.23 10.33
CA LEU A 16 -4.73 2.47 9.61
C LEU A 16 -4.37 1.19 8.87
N VAL A 17 -4.56 1.18 7.56
CA VAL A 17 -4.42 -0.02 6.71
C VAL A 17 -3.12 0.06 5.92
N ALA A 18 -2.19 -0.85 6.21
CA ALA A 18 -0.92 -0.96 5.52
C ALA A 18 -0.97 -2.01 4.41
N PHE A 19 -0.62 -1.63 3.19
CA PHE A 19 -0.54 -2.51 2.03
C PHE A 19 0.91 -2.87 1.73
N THR A 20 1.23 -4.16 1.67
CA THR A 20 2.58 -4.70 1.44
C THR A 20 2.59 -5.75 0.33
N GLY A 21 3.77 -6.14 -0.15
CA GLY A 21 3.92 -7.22 -1.13
C GLY A 21 4.02 -6.75 -2.58
N GLY A 22 3.47 -7.53 -3.51
CA GLY A 22 3.59 -7.34 -4.97
C GLY A 22 2.25 -7.42 -5.70
N GLY A 23 2.14 -6.73 -6.84
CA GLY A 23 0.92 -6.72 -7.66
C GLY A 23 -0.25 -5.94 -7.04
N GLY A 24 -0.89 -5.05 -7.80
CA GLY A 24 -2.19 -4.47 -7.43
C GLY A 24 -2.27 -3.58 -6.17
N LYS A 25 -1.24 -3.46 -5.33
CA LYS A 25 -1.27 -2.68 -4.07
C LYS A 25 -1.83 -1.27 -4.23
N THR A 26 -1.20 -0.47 -5.07
CA THR A 26 -1.64 0.90 -5.32
C THR A 26 -3.07 0.92 -5.85
N SER A 27 -3.42 0.02 -6.78
CA SER A 27 -4.79 -0.07 -7.31
C SER A 27 -5.82 -0.43 -6.23
N LEU A 28 -5.49 -1.33 -5.31
CA LEU A 28 -6.33 -1.68 -4.16
C LEU A 28 -6.49 -0.51 -3.21
N LEU A 29 -5.39 0.16 -2.86
CA LEU A 29 -5.37 1.33 -1.98
C LEU A 29 -6.19 2.48 -2.56
N LEU A 30 -6.05 2.79 -3.85
CA LEU A 30 -6.83 3.84 -4.53
C LEU A 30 -8.32 3.47 -4.64
N ASN A 31 -8.64 2.21 -4.96
CA ASN A 31 -10.01 1.75 -5.08
C ASN A 31 -10.71 1.73 -3.71
N LEU A 32 -10.03 1.25 -2.66
CA LEU A 32 -10.54 1.32 -1.29
C LEU A 32 -10.79 2.77 -0.86
N GLY A 33 -9.83 3.66 -1.12
CA GLY A 33 -9.98 5.09 -0.79
C GLY A 33 -11.21 5.71 -1.44
N ARG A 34 -11.43 5.44 -2.74
CA ARG A 34 -12.63 5.90 -3.47
C ARG A 34 -13.93 5.28 -2.95
N GLN A 35 -13.92 4.00 -2.59
CA GLN A 35 -15.10 3.33 -2.02
C GLN A 35 -15.49 3.94 -0.67
N LEU A 36 -14.52 4.18 0.21
CA LEU A 36 -14.72 4.76 1.52
C LEU A 36 -15.20 6.22 1.42
N THR A 37 -14.56 7.05 0.60
CA THR A 37 -15.03 8.44 0.40
C THR A 37 -16.42 8.49 -0.23
N GLY A 38 -16.74 7.52 -1.12
CA GLY A 38 -18.08 7.35 -1.67
C GLY A 38 -19.16 7.02 -0.64
N ARG A 39 -18.78 6.58 0.57
CA ARG A 39 -19.67 6.37 1.73
C ARG A 39 -19.76 7.59 2.64
N GLY A 40 -18.98 8.64 2.37
CA GLY A 40 -18.87 9.84 3.20
C GLY A 40 -17.73 9.79 4.22
N ASP A 41 -16.88 8.77 4.19
CA ASP A 41 -15.73 8.67 5.09
C ASP A 41 -14.59 9.62 4.69
N ARG A 42 -13.89 10.15 5.69
CA ARG A 42 -12.65 10.94 5.50
C ARG A 42 -11.47 10.00 5.36
N VAL A 43 -10.74 10.10 4.25
CA VAL A 43 -9.66 9.15 3.92
C VAL A 43 -8.37 9.89 3.56
N LEU A 44 -7.30 9.56 4.27
CA LEU A 44 -5.94 9.89 3.87
C LEU A 44 -5.28 8.70 3.18
N ILE A 45 -4.49 9.01 2.18
CA ILE A 45 -3.66 8.07 1.45
C ILE A 45 -2.22 8.54 1.56
N THR A 46 -1.31 7.62 1.86
CA THR A 46 0.12 7.93 1.90
C THR A 46 0.96 6.69 1.55
N THR A 47 2.26 6.81 1.68
CA THR A 47 3.23 5.74 1.46
C THR A 47 4.38 5.95 2.44
N THR A 48 5.03 4.89 2.90
CA THR A 48 6.31 4.98 3.64
C THR A 48 7.52 4.73 2.73
N THR A 49 7.26 4.48 1.45
CA THR A 49 8.30 4.25 0.43
C THR A 49 8.05 5.11 -0.80
N LYS A 50 9.01 5.12 -1.74
CA LYS A 50 8.82 5.86 -2.99
C LYS A 50 7.77 5.20 -3.88
N LEU A 51 6.78 5.97 -4.30
CA LEU A 51 5.74 5.55 -5.26
C LEU A 51 5.95 6.28 -6.59
N GLY A 52 5.59 5.67 -7.72
CA GLY A 52 5.60 6.37 -9.02
C GLY A 52 4.61 7.54 -9.02
N LEU A 53 4.99 8.68 -9.58
CA LEU A 53 4.11 9.87 -9.64
C LEU A 53 2.82 9.58 -10.42
N ASP A 54 2.91 8.74 -11.45
CA ASP A 54 1.79 8.25 -12.26
C ASP A 54 0.77 7.42 -11.46
N GLN A 55 1.13 6.98 -10.26
CA GLN A 55 0.28 6.14 -9.41
C GLN A 55 -0.62 6.95 -8.45
N THR A 56 -0.58 8.29 -8.51
CA THR A 56 -1.51 9.16 -7.76
C THR A 56 -2.90 9.24 -8.42
N ASP A 57 -3.03 8.79 -9.68
CA ASP A 57 -4.29 8.59 -10.42
C ASP A 57 -5.31 9.76 -10.31
N GLY A 58 -4.79 10.99 -10.37
CA GLY A 58 -5.60 12.22 -10.32
C GLY A 58 -6.24 12.53 -8.96
N ILE A 59 -5.83 11.82 -7.90
CA ILE A 59 -6.21 12.16 -6.52
C ILE A 59 -5.56 13.48 -6.13
N GLU A 60 -6.30 14.26 -5.33
CA GLU A 60 -5.78 15.49 -4.77
C GLU A 60 -4.56 15.22 -3.89
N VAL A 61 -3.48 15.95 -4.14
CA VAL A 61 -2.23 15.82 -3.39
C VAL A 61 -2.03 17.02 -2.46
N CYS A 62 -1.88 16.73 -1.17
CA CYS A 62 -1.41 17.65 -0.15
C CYS A 62 0.09 17.40 0.10
N TRP A 63 0.91 18.42 -0.16
CA TRP A 63 2.37 18.37 0.00
C TRP A 63 2.85 18.89 1.36
N ALA A 64 1.93 19.28 2.24
CA ALA A 64 2.24 19.92 3.51
C ALA A 64 2.00 18.97 4.69
N ILE A 65 2.85 19.09 5.72
CA ILE A 65 2.54 18.64 7.09
C ILE A 65 1.89 19.81 7.84
N ASP A 66 0.91 20.46 7.21
CA ASP A 66 0.07 21.43 7.88
C ASP A 66 -1.29 20.76 8.13
N TRP A 67 -1.59 20.51 9.40
CA TRP A 67 -2.85 19.92 9.83
C TRP A 67 -4.05 20.71 9.29
N TYR A 68 -3.95 22.03 9.22
CA TYR A 68 -5.03 22.84 8.68
C TYR A 68 -5.27 22.57 7.18
N GLU A 69 -4.20 22.39 6.41
CA GLU A 69 -4.32 22.05 4.98
C GLU A 69 -4.87 20.65 4.76
N ILE A 70 -4.43 19.68 5.57
CA ILE A 70 -4.92 18.30 5.54
C ILE A 70 -6.42 18.27 5.85
N GLU A 71 -6.86 18.94 6.91
CA GLU A 71 -8.27 19.00 7.30
C GLU A 71 -9.13 19.71 6.25
N SER A 72 -8.64 20.82 5.71
CA SER A 72 -9.30 21.53 4.61
C SER A 72 -9.44 20.66 3.35
N ALA A 73 -8.46 19.80 3.08
CA ALA A 73 -8.52 18.83 1.99
C ALA A 73 -9.56 17.73 2.23
N LEU A 74 -9.62 17.19 3.45
CA LEU A 74 -10.62 16.21 3.83
C LEU A 74 -12.05 16.76 3.70
N ASP A 75 -12.26 18.05 4.00
CA ASP A 75 -13.56 18.71 3.87
C ASP A 75 -14.08 18.78 2.42
N ARG A 76 -13.23 18.59 1.41
CA ARG A 76 -13.64 18.57 -0.02
C ARG A 76 -14.31 17.26 -0.47
N GLY A 77 -14.29 16.22 0.37
CA GLY A 77 -15.09 15.00 0.16
C GLY A 77 -14.50 13.94 -0.78
N GLY A 78 -13.20 14.04 -1.10
CA GLY A 78 -12.45 13.00 -1.83
C GLY A 78 -11.32 12.41 -0.98
N PRO A 79 -10.67 11.33 -1.44
CA PRO A 79 -9.45 10.86 -0.80
C PRO A 79 -8.36 11.92 -0.96
N VAL A 80 -7.52 12.09 0.05
CA VAL A 80 -6.41 13.05 0.02
C VAL A 80 -5.10 12.29 0.08
N PHE A 81 -4.23 12.49 -0.90
CA PHE A 81 -2.88 11.95 -0.88
C PHE A 81 -1.96 12.89 -0.10
N VAL A 82 -1.39 12.45 1.00
CA VAL A 82 -0.43 13.24 1.80
C VAL A 82 0.99 12.71 1.54
N LEU A 83 1.87 13.58 1.03
CA LEU A 83 3.20 13.21 0.55
C LEU A 83 4.27 14.18 1.04
N SER A 84 5.46 13.65 1.36
CA SER A 84 6.57 14.46 1.91
C SER A 84 7.36 15.24 0.85
N GLY A 85 7.19 14.89 -0.43
CA GLY A 85 7.86 15.55 -1.54
C GLY A 85 7.85 14.70 -2.81
N SER A 86 8.51 15.16 -3.86
CA SER A 86 8.67 14.41 -5.10
C SER A 86 10.06 14.61 -5.72
N ASP A 87 10.50 13.59 -6.47
CA ASP A 87 11.59 13.65 -7.45
C ASP A 87 11.01 13.38 -8.86
N ASP A 88 11.78 13.62 -9.94
CA ASP A 88 11.35 13.64 -11.36
C ASP A 88 10.15 12.72 -11.71
N HIS A 89 10.17 11.48 -11.22
CA HIS A 89 9.15 10.48 -11.52
C HIS A 89 8.55 9.77 -10.30
N LYS A 90 8.92 10.18 -9.07
CA LYS A 90 8.43 9.52 -7.85
C LYS A 90 7.99 10.52 -6.81
N VAL A 91 7.03 10.08 -6.01
CA VAL A 91 6.64 10.75 -4.77
C VAL A 91 7.34 10.08 -3.60
N LEU A 92 7.69 10.90 -2.62
CA LEU A 92 8.33 10.51 -1.39
C LEU A 92 7.27 10.31 -0.32
N GLY A 93 7.37 9.16 0.34
CA GLY A 93 6.57 8.85 1.51
C GLY A 93 7.07 9.54 2.76
N TYR A 94 6.31 9.41 3.83
CA TYR A 94 6.75 9.81 5.17
C TYR A 94 7.42 8.66 5.91
N GLU A 95 8.20 8.99 6.92
CA GLU A 95 8.61 8.01 7.92
C GLU A 95 7.37 7.44 8.64
N PRO A 96 7.38 6.15 9.04
CA PRO A 96 6.21 5.50 9.65
C PRO A 96 5.66 6.23 10.88
N GLU A 97 6.50 6.89 11.67
CA GLU A 97 6.07 7.66 12.84
C GLU A 97 5.18 8.85 12.47
N VAL A 98 5.43 9.49 11.32
CA VAL A 98 4.57 10.56 10.82
C VAL A 98 3.24 10.00 10.34
N VAL A 99 3.22 8.78 9.79
CA VAL A 99 1.96 8.10 9.42
C VAL A 99 1.15 7.73 10.67
N ASP A 100 1.81 7.36 11.76
CA ASP A 100 1.17 7.16 13.06
C ASP A 100 0.54 8.45 13.59
N ASP A 101 1.23 9.59 13.45
CA ASP A 101 0.69 10.90 13.82
C ASP A 101 -0.48 11.31 12.90
N LEU A 102 -0.41 11.04 11.58
CA LEU A 102 -1.56 11.23 10.67
C LEU A 102 -2.78 10.45 11.15
N TYR A 103 -2.58 9.19 11.57
CA TYR A 103 -3.66 8.38 12.11
C TYR A 103 -4.11 8.82 13.51
N ARG A 104 -3.26 9.43 14.33
CA ARG A 104 -3.65 9.87 15.68
C ARG A 104 -4.38 11.20 15.67
N ASP A 105 -3.86 12.16 14.91
CA ASP A 105 -4.15 13.58 15.11
C ASP A 105 -5.09 14.17 14.05
N SER A 106 -5.28 13.51 12.91
CA SER A 106 -6.26 13.93 11.90
C SER A 106 -7.69 13.45 12.20
N SER A 107 -8.66 14.13 11.59
CA SER A 107 -10.08 13.73 11.61
C SER A 107 -10.40 12.58 10.65
N ALA A 108 -9.40 11.99 9.98
CA ALA A 108 -9.60 10.88 9.07
C ALA A 108 -10.14 9.64 9.80
N GLY A 109 -11.18 9.04 9.21
CA GLY A 109 -11.63 7.71 9.61
C GLY A 109 -10.65 6.64 9.14
N TYR A 110 -10.02 6.84 7.99
CA TYR A 110 -9.11 5.85 7.42
C TYR A 110 -7.82 6.50 6.96
N VAL A 111 -6.69 5.87 7.31
CA VAL A 111 -5.38 6.18 6.75
C VAL A 111 -4.93 4.93 6.00
N LEU A 112 -4.72 5.07 4.69
CA LEU A 112 -4.30 3.98 3.81
C LEU A 112 -2.85 4.20 3.41
N VAL A 113 -1.97 3.25 3.68
CA VAL A 113 -0.52 3.41 3.44
C VAL A 113 0.04 2.28 2.58
N GLU A 114 0.74 2.64 1.50
CA GLU A 114 1.61 1.68 0.80
C GLU A 114 2.93 1.58 1.56
N ALA A 115 3.18 0.43 2.19
CA ALA A 115 4.31 0.26 3.12
C ALA A 115 5.56 -0.33 2.45
N ASP A 116 5.51 -0.63 1.15
CA ASP A 116 6.64 -1.17 0.41
C ASP A 116 6.55 -1.05 -1.14
N GLY A 117 7.71 -1.01 -1.81
CA GLY A 117 7.79 -0.97 -3.27
C GLY A 117 8.10 -2.33 -3.91
N SER A 118 7.36 -2.77 -4.93
CA SER A 118 7.62 -4.06 -5.63
C SER A 118 8.24 -3.94 -7.03
N ARG A 119 8.51 -2.71 -7.50
CA ARG A 119 8.89 -2.44 -8.90
C ARG A 119 7.91 -3.05 -9.91
N ARG A 120 6.60 -3.03 -9.59
CA ARG A 120 5.52 -3.59 -10.41
C ARG A 120 5.63 -5.11 -10.63
N ARG A 121 6.41 -5.81 -9.80
CA ARG A 121 6.44 -7.28 -9.80
C ARG A 121 5.21 -7.83 -9.05
N PRO A 122 4.63 -8.95 -9.51
CA PRO A 122 3.45 -9.55 -8.91
C PRO A 122 3.74 -10.29 -7.61
N LEU A 123 4.95 -10.82 -7.41
CA LEU A 123 5.39 -11.37 -6.12
C LEU A 123 6.54 -10.52 -5.55
N LYS A 124 6.64 -10.46 -4.24
CA LYS A 124 7.74 -9.77 -3.56
C LYS A 124 8.14 -10.52 -2.30
N ALA A 125 9.44 -10.77 -2.17
CA ALA A 125 10.05 -11.07 -0.89
C ALA A 125 10.51 -9.77 -0.19
N PRO A 126 10.10 -9.51 1.06
CA PRO A 126 10.55 -8.32 1.80
C PRO A 126 12.06 -8.38 2.06
N ALA A 127 12.73 -7.22 2.02
CA ALA A 127 14.12 -7.10 2.51
C ALA A 127 14.15 -7.03 4.05
N GLU A 128 15.33 -7.01 4.66
CA GLU A 128 15.46 -6.92 6.14
C GLU A 128 14.84 -5.65 6.75
N HIS A 129 14.82 -4.55 6.00
CA HIS A 129 14.25 -3.27 6.41
C HIS A 129 12.83 -3.04 5.85
N GLU A 130 12.21 -4.06 5.26
CA GLU A 130 10.86 -3.98 4.71
C GLU A 130 9.97 -5.07 5.31
N PRO A 131 8.64 -4.90 5.31
CA PRO A 131 7.93 -3.67 4.96
C PRO A 131 8.09 -2.58 6.03
N VAL A 132 7.96 -1.32 5.63
CA VAL A 132 8.04 -0.17 6.55
C VAL A 132 6.62 0.16 7.02
N VAL A 133 6.09 -0.71 7.89
CA VAL A 133 4.72 -0.62 8.41
C VAL A 133 4.69 0.32 9.63
N PRO A 134 3.77 1.30 9.69
CA PRO A 134 3.61 2.14 10.88
C PRO A 134 3.13 1.35 12.11
N ASP A 135 3.56 1.73 13.31
CA ASP A 135 3.26 0.97 14.53
C ASP A 135 1.78 1.01 14.90
N ALA A 136 1.08 2.08 14.51
CA ALA A 136 -0.36 2.22 14.73
C ALA A 136 -1.21 1.46 13.69
N ALA A 137 -0.59 0.71 12.76
CA ALA A 137 -1.32 -0.05 11.75
C ALA A 137 -2.23 -1.08 12.42
N THR A 138 -3.53 -0.97 12.15
CA THR A 138 -4.56 -1.84 12.71
C THR A 138 -4.79 -3.05 11.82
N ILE A 139 -4.51 -2.92 10.51
CA ILE A 139 -4.65 -3.97 9.51
C ILE A 139 -3.45 -3.93 8.57
N VAL A 140 -2.86 -5.10 8.31
CA VAL A 140 -1.84 -5.29 7.27
C VAL A 140 -2.41 -6.20 6.17
N VAL A 141 -2.44 -5.69 4.94
CA VAL A 141 -2.89 -6.42 3.75
C VAL A 141 -1.66 -6.76 2.91
N VAL A 142 -1.29 -8.04 2.91
CA VAL A 142 -0.22 -8.57 2.05
C VAL A 142 -0.83 -8.92 0.68
N VAL A 143 -0.28 -8.34 -0.37
CA VAL A 143 -0.80 -8.49 -1.73
C VAL A 143 0.16 -9.31 -2.59
N MET A 144 -0.41 -10.18 -3.41
CA MET A 144 0.26 -10.83 -4.53
C MET A 144 -0.57 -10.66 -5.81
N GLY A 145 0.10 -10.47 -6.94
CA GLY A 145 -0.52 -10.61 -8.26
C GLY A 145 -0.76 -12.08 -8.59
N VAL A 146 -2.00 -12.45 -8.91
CA VAL A 146 -2.35 -13.83 -9.32
C VAL A 146 -1.59 -14.28 -10.57
N ASP A 147 -1.17 -13.33 -11.40
CA ASP A 147 -0.33 -13.54 -12.58
C ASP A 147 1.12 -13.97 -12.25
N ALA A 148 1.50 -14.03 -10.96
CA ALA A 148 2.72 -14.72 -10.52
C ALA A 148 2.60 -16.24 -10.63
N ILE A 149 1.41 -16.80 -10.43
CA ILE A 149 1.20 -18.26 -10.44
C ILE A 149 1.48 -18.82 -11.83
N GLY A 150 2.25 -19.91 -11.89
CA GLY A 150 2.66 -20.54 -13.14
C GLY A 150 3.88 -19.90 -13.82
N ARG A 151 4.43 -18.81 -13.27
CA ARG A 151 5.72 -18.22 -13.68
C ARG A 151 6.84 -18.70 -12.78
N THR A 152 8.08 -18.57 -13.23
CA THR A 152 9.23 -18.88 -12.37
C THR A 152 9.42 -17.80 -11.30
N ILE A 153 10.03 -18.18 -10.17
CA ILE A 153 10.39 -17.23 -9.10
C ILE A 153 11.22 -16.07 -9.67
N PHE A 154 12.18 -16.37 -10.54
CA PHE A 154 13.04 -15.40 -11.23
C PHE A 154 12.24 -14.34 -12.01
N GLU A 155 11.22 -14.75 -12.74
CA GLU A 155 10.45 -13.87 -13.62
C GLU A 155 9.46 -12.98 -12.87
N ALA A 156 8.84 -13.52 -11.84
CA ALA A 156 7.69 -12.90 -11.18
C ALA A 156 8.03 -12.16 -9.88
N SER A 157 9.20 -12.41 -9.28
CA SER A 157 9.51 -11.88 -7.96
C SER A 157 10.36 -10.62 -7.99
N HIS A 158 10.01 -9.66 -7.14
CA HIS A 158 10.98 -8.67 -6.67
C HIS A 158 11.88 -9.35 -5.63
N ARG A 159 13.19 -9.44 -5.92
CA ARG A 159 14.22 -10.17 -5.16
C ARG A 159 14.07 -11.71 -5.27
N PRO A 160 14.26 -12.29 -6.47
CA PRO A 160 14.02 -13.70 -6.71
C PRO A 160 14.88 -14.64 -5.86
N ALA A 161 16.17 -14.32 -5.64
CA ALA A 161 17.03 -15.10 -4.75
C ALA A 161 16.45 -15.25 -3.33
N ARG A 162 15.89 -14.17 -2.76
CA ARG A 162 15.29 -14.20 -1.42
C ARG A 162 13.93 -14.90 -1.41
N ALA A 163 13.13 -14.74 -2.46
CA ALA A 163 11.88 -15.48 -2.60
C ALA A 163 12.15 -17.00 -2.70
N ALA A 164 13.19 -17.40 -3.45
CA ALA A 164 13.63 -18.78 -3.58
C ALA A 164 14.12 -19.35 -2.23
N GLU A 165 14.89 -18.56 -1.47
CA GLU A 165 15.33 -18.90 -0.12
C GLU A 165 14.15 -19.15 0.83
N LEU A 166 13.19 -18.21 0.91
CA LEU A 166 12.00 -18.32 1.76
C LEU A 166 11.13 -19.54 1.39
N ALA A 167 11.00 -19.81 0.09
CA ALA A 167 10.23 -20.95 -0.39
C ALA A 167 10.98 -22.30 -0.28
N GLY A 168 12.28 -22.32 0.02
CA GLY A 168 13.09 -23.53 -0.07
C GLY A 168 13.13 -24.12 -1.48
N ARG A 169 13.30 -23.26 -2.49
CA ARG A 169 13.24 -23.56 -3.93
C ARG A 169 14.42 -22.95 -4.69
N ALA A 170 14.57 -23.30 -5.96
CA ALA A 170 15.45 -22.61 -6.89
C ALA A 170 14.72 -21.44 -7.58
N GLU A 171 15.45 -20.41 -8.01
CA GLU A 171 14.85 -19.28 -8.73
C GLU A 171 14.15 -19.68 -10.05
N THR A 172 14.54 -20.83 -10.62
CA THR A 172 13.94 -21.42 -11.83
C THR A 172 12.65 -22.19 -11.56
N ASP A 173 12.32 -22.47 -10.31
CA ASP A 173 11.11 -23.22 -9.96
C ASP A 173 9.86 -22.38 -10.19
N VAL A 174 8.77 -23.06 -10.55
CA VAL A 174 7.48 -22.43 -10.82
C VAL A 174 6.77 -22.07 -9.52
N ILE A 175 6.19 -20.87 -9.48
CA ILE A 175 5.36 -20.42 -8.37
C ILE A 175 4.02 -21.15 -8.43
N THR A 176 3.83 -22.07 -7.51
CA THR A 176 2.56 -22.69 -7.16
C THR A 176 1.95 -21.97 -5.95
N PRO A 177 0.68 -22.24 -5.57
CA PRO A 177 0.08 -21.65 -4.38
C PRO A 177 0.87 -21.90 -3.08
N ASP A 178 1.48 -23.07 -2.91
CA ASP A 178 2.33 -23.39 -1.75
C ASP A 178 3.64 -22.60 -1.76
N VAL A 179 4.26 -22.40 -2.93
CA VAL A 179 5.45 -21.55 -3.07
C VAL A 179 5.11 -20.10 -2.78
N ALA A 180 3.98 -19.61 -3.29
CA ALA A 180 3.51 -18.25 -2.99
C ALA A 180 3.27 -18.05 -1.49
N ALA A 181 2.55 -18.99 -0.85
CA ALA A 181 2.27 -18.92 0.58
C ALA A 181 3.53 -18.96 1.46
N ALA A 182 4.63 -19.57 0.99
CA ALA A 182 5.90 -19.57 1.72
C ALA A 182 6.67 -18.23 1.62
N VAL A 183 6.33 -17.37 0.66
CA VAL A 183 7.00 -16.08 0.42
C VAL A 183 6.24 -14.91 1.06
N LEU A 184 4.92 -15.01 1.16
CA LEU A 184 4.02 -14.00 1.74
C LEU A 184 4.03 -14.03 3.28
#